data_AF-A0A6G1IM62-F1
#
_entry.id   AF-A0A6G1IM62-F1
#
_cell.length_a   1.000
_cell.length_b   1.000
_cell.length_c   1.000
_cell.angle_alpha   90.00
_cell.angle_beta   90.00
_cell.angle_gamma   90.00
#
_symmetry.space_group_name_H-M   'P 1'
#
loop_
_entity.id
_entity.type
_entity.pdbx_description
1 polymer ?
#
loop_
_entity_poly.entity_id
_entity_poly.type
_entity_poly.pdbx_seq_one_letter_code
_entity_poly.pdbx_strand_id
1 'polypeptide(L)'
;MCNDFANSEHKSSFLFRIYEMITPNARTLLITLLLITALVGFLHDANANPTLSGKNFGRTTRHTLATGKRSVDIDDLSAWKARCLYAVSGMYCKIQRILFYVVAILAFRFRFHRWLTVIDAGFLITYSTTAAIHGLALTFDPAIGRDSDYLVLTKLMYTYSYVATCFTFYAPRIFNAPGRLTIALWTGIVAAAAITMTSRIGAFVDGYIANVNIEVCDSTGICANTCNLRTGPSLFHSKDEEMLLYCRGPPIDIPSNISSSTADLFTIASAIMWRINDSNKDSASYKKSSSGIIWVVVISIILQTTTLNWILPPPTARDLIFIRLTKNCNHGATDYLLTRILRRLVKVILFFVWPLQYLYLSLSWLLAPCVLIPSLSDFIFLNWMPGDDTPLSTPSRRRLRTAKALALSWYIWAGLGYLMWPALFLYGLITGEKEFKRLELPEQGTPLNAGQWSPWVNVGLGLLVATVHRIFHPESKAHSIWVQQGVLRSTEAKRPWWVFGWEEAWYWYTFVHGEWVDLVTWWKNPMRASWARKIMSNRNENI
;
A
#
# COMPACT_ATOMS: atom_id res chain seq x y z
N MET A 1 -29.26 -17.63 39.38
CA MET A 1 -28.37 -17.41 38.21
C MET A 1 -28.39 -15.96 37.69
N CYS A 2 -28.55 -14.94 38.56
CA CYS A 2 -28.59 -13.53 38.14
C CYS A 2 -27.60 -12.60 38.89
N ASN A 3 -26.55 -13.15 39.54
CA ASN A 3 -25.59 -12.33 40.30
C ASN A 3 -24.15 -12.30 39.72
N ASP A 4 -23.88 -12.93 38.57
CA ASP A 4 -22.51 -13.00 38.03
C ASP A 4 -22.14 -11.90 37.02
N PHE A 5 -23.04 -10.96 36.70
CA PHE A 5 -22.76 -9.88 35.74
C PHE A 5 -21.99 -8.68 36.31
N ALA A 6 -21.86 -8.57 37.64
CA ALA A 6 -21.16 -7.44 38.28
C ALA A 6 -19.62 -7.55 38.24
N ASN A 7 -19.06 -8.73 37.95
CA ASN A 7 -17.61 -8.95 37.93
C ASN A 7 -16.94 -8.73 36.55
N SER A 8 -17.67 -8.36 35.50
CA SER A 8 -17.07 -8.06 34.19
C SER A 8 -16.56 -6.63 34.04
N GLU A 9 -17.02 -5.68 34.87
CA GLU A 9 -16.57 -4.28 34.79
C GLU A 9 -15.13 -4.07 35.26
N HIS A 10 -14.62 -4.90 36.19
CA HIS A 10 -13.23 -4.76 36.64
C HIS A 10 -12.20 -5.28 35.62
N LYS A 11 -12.56 -6.26 34.77
CA LYS A 11 -11.67 -6.76 33.71
C LYS A 11 -11.55 -5.80 32.51
N SER A 12 -12.56 -4.98 32.24
CA SER A 12 -12.50 -3.97 31.16
C SER A 12 -11.53 -2.84 31.50
N SER A 13 -11.44 -2.44 32.78
CA SER A 13 -10.50 -1.41 33.26
C SER A 13 -9.02 -1.77 33.06
N PHE A 14 -8.66 -3.05 33.25
CA PHE A 14 -7.28 -3.51 33.11
C PHE A 14 -6.82 -3.58 31.65
N LEU A 15 -7.66 -4.12 30.76
CA LEU A 15 -7.38 -4.14 29.31
C LEU A 15 -7.33 -2.73 28.73
N PHE A 16 -8.14 -1.81 29.24
CA PHE A 16 -8.12 -0.39 28.85
C PHE A 16 -6.80 0.30 29.22
N ARG A 17 -6.24 0.04 30.41
CA ARG A 17 -4.94 0.62 30.83
C ARG A 17 -3.75 0.07 30.04
N ILE A 18 -3.75 -1.22 29.69
CA ILE A 18 -2.73 -1.81 28.80
C ILE A 18 -2.82 -1.18 27.40
N TYR A 19 -4.04 -0.94 26.91
CA TYR A 19 -4.28 -0.28 25.62
C TYR A 19 -3.78 1.17 25.57
N GLU A 20 -3.96 1.94 26.65
CA GLU A 20 -3.42 3.31 26.75
C GLU A 20 -1.88 3.37 26.80
N MET A 21 -1.21 2.37 27.39
CA MET A 21 0.27 2.35 27.41
C MET A 21 0.89 1.95 26.07
N ILE A 22 0.23 1.10 25.29
CA ILE A 22 0.78 0.59 24.02
C ILE A 22 0.64 1.60 22.88
N THR A 23 -0.40 2.43 22.88
CA THR A 23 -0.78 3.28 21.73
C THR A 23 0.24 4.37 21.32
N PRO A 24 0.89 5.15 22.22
CA PRO A 24 1.88 6.14 21.80
C PRO A 24 3.20 5.49 21.34
N ASN A 25 3.57 4.36 21.95
CA ASN A 25 4.79 3.63 21.59
C ASN A 25 4.62 2.87 20.27
N ALA A 26 3.47 2.25 20.02
CA ALA A 26 3.16 1.57 18.77
C ALA A 26 3.14 2.54 17.57
N ARG A 27 2.65 3.77 17.77
CA ARG A 27 2.66 4.82 16.73
C ARG A 27 4.08 5.23 16.35
N THR A 28 4.91 5.48 17.35
CA THR A 28 6.31 5.89 17.14
C THR A 28 7.10 4.72 16.54
N LEU A 29 6.89 3.50 17.02
CA LEU A 29 7.49 2.28 16.50
C LEU A 29 7.12 2.05 15.03
N LEU A 30 5.84 2.16 14.65
CA LEU A 30 5.40 1.95 13.27
C LEU A 30 5.99 3.00 12.32
N ILE A 31 5.94 4.28 12.68
CA ILE A 31 6.53 5.35 11.87
C ILE A 31 8.05 5.14 11.75
N THR A 32 8.71 4.75 12.84
CA THR A 32 10.15 4.49 12.85
C THR A 32 10.49 3.27 11.99
N LEU A 33 9.69 2.20 12.05
CA LEU A 33 9.85 1.02 11.21
C LEU A 33 9.71 1.41 9.74
N LEU A 34 8.67 2.15 9.36
CA LEU A 34 8.46 2.61 7.99
C LEU A 34 9.62 3.47 7.46
N LEU A 35 10.11 4.40 8.29
CA LEU A 35 11.25 5.24 7.95
C LEU A 35 12.55 4.42 7.83
N ILE A 36 12.75 3.44 8.71
CA ILE A 36 13.91 2.53 8.64
C ILE A 36 13.80 1.65 7.39
N THR A 37 12.64 1.07 7.08
CA THR A 37 12.47 0.23 5.89
C THR A 37 12.68 1.03 4.61
N ALA A 38 12.16 2.25 4.55
CA ALA A 38 12.41 3.17 3.43
C ALA A 38 13.90 3.50 3.32
N LEU A 39 14.54 3.88 4.44
CA LEU A 39 15.97 4.22 4.47
C LEU A 39 16.86 3.04 4.08
N VAL A 40 16.58 1.84 4.58
CA VAL A 40 17.30 0.61 4.22
C VAL A 40 17.12 0.29 2.74
N GLY A 41 15.91 0.47 2.19
CA GLY A 41 15.66 0.34 0.75
C GLY A 41 16.54 1.28 -0.07
N PHE A 42 16.58 2.56 0.29
CA PHE A 42 17.42 3.58 -0.36
C PHE A 42 18.93 3.32 -0.22
N LEU A 43 19.40 2.97 0.99
CA LEU A 43 20.81 2.72 1.26
C LEU A 43 21.32 1.44 0.57
N HIS A 44 20.49 0.41 0.52
CA HIS A 44 20.86 -0.82 -0.17
C HIS A 44 20.92 -0.61 -1.69
N ASP A 45 20.10 0.26 -2.28
CA ASP A 45 20.17 0.61 -3.70
C ASP A 45 21.48 1.35 -4.03
N ALA A 46 21.90 2.28 -3.17
CA ALA A 46 23.17 3.00 -3.32
C ALA A 46 24.41 2.07 -3.25
N ASN A 47 24.33 0.97 -2.51
CA ASN A 47 25.42 0.00 -2.37
C ASN A 47 25.31 -1.21 -3.33
N ALA A 48 24.17 -1.41 -3.98
CA ALA A 48 23.93 -2.55 -4.87
C ALA A 48 24.56 -2.39 -6.27
N ASN A 49 25.58 -1.53 -6.43
CA ASN A 49 26.40 -1.57 -7.63
C ASN A 49 27.06 -2.96 -7.68
N PRO A 50 26.65 -3.85 -8.60
CA PRO A 50 27.29 -5.13 -8.72
C PRO A 50 28.63 -4.84 -9.39
N THR A 51 29.64 -4.60 -8.57
CA THR A 51 31.01 -4.87 -9.00
C THR A 51 31.02 -6.36 -9.28
N LEU A 52 30.79 -6.70 -10.55
CA LEU A 52 31.06 -7.99 -11.15
C LEU A 52 32.57 -8.23 -10.95
N SER A 53 32.93 -8.60 -9.73
CA SER A 53 34.25 -9.05 -9.37
C SER A 53 34.46 -10.30 -10.20
N GLY A 54 35.28 -10.17 -11.24
CA GLY A 54 35.69 -11.24 -12.14
C GLY A 54 36.50 -12.30 -11.42
N LYS A 55 35.87 -12.97 -10.44
CA LYS A 55 36.40 -14.17 -9.83
C LYS A 55 36.20 -15.29 -10.83
N ASN A 56 37.28 -15.51 -11.59
CA ASN A 56 37.65 -16.72 -12.33
C ASN A 56 36.60 -17.83 -12.27
N PHE A 57 35.78 -17.88 -13.32
CA PHE A 57 34.82 -18.94 -13.63
C PHE A 57 35.58 -20.21 -14.07
N GLY A 58 36.46 -20.71 -13.21
CA GLY A 58 37.44 -21.77 -13.51
C GLY A 58 37.07 -23.16 -12.98
N ARG A 59 35.85 -23.37 -12.50
CA ARG A 59 35.43 -24.68 -11.98
C ARG A 59 34.15 -25.14 -12.66
N THR A 60 34.30 -25.64 -13.87
CA THR A 60 33.30 -26.39 -14.63
C THR A 60 33.00 -27.68 -13.87
N THR A 61 31.88 -27.72 -13.15
CA THR A 61 31.24 -28.98 -12.76
C THR A 61 30.80 -29.66 -14.06
N ARG A 62 31.52 -30.71 -14.47
CA ARG A 62 31.07 -31.59 -15.56
C ARG A 62 29.81 -32.30 -15.08
N HIS A 63 28.65 -31.78 -15.44
CA HIS A 63 27.47 -32.61 -15.53
C HIS A 63 27.69 -33.52 -16.75
N THR A 64 28.07 -34.78 -16.50
CA THR A 64 28.03 -35.83 -17.50
C THR A 64 26.57 -36.11 -17.84
N LEU A 65 25.98 -35.28 -18.69
CA LEU A 65 24.81 -35.66 -19.47
C LEU A 65 25.25 -36.84 -20.35
N ALA A 66 24.47 -37.92 -20.33
CA ALA A 66 24.71 -39.09 -21.17
C ALA A 66 24.63 -38.67 -22.64
N THR A 67 25.79 -38.44 -23.25
CA THR A 67 25.94 -37.97 -24.63
C THR A 67 25.92 -39.17 -25.57
N GLY A 68 24.76 -39.43 -26.18
CA GLY A 68 24.74 -40.03 -27.50
C GLY A 68 25.36 -39.03 -28.46
N LYS A 69 26.62 -39.25 -28.88
CA LYS A 69 27.31 -38.40 -29.87
C LYS A 69 26.58 -38.50 -31.22
N ARG A 70 25.69 -37.57 -31.50
CA ARG A 70 25.16 -37.32 -32.84
C ARG A 70 25.80 -36.04 -33.36
N SER A 71 26.50 -36.12 -34.49
CA SER A 71 26.95 -34.92 -35.20
C SER A 71 25.72 -34.22 -35.76
N VAL A 72 25.42 -33.02 -35.25
CA VAL A 72 24.36 -32.15 -35.76
C VAL A 72 24.99 -31.20 -36.76
N ASP A 73 24.46 -31.13 -37.98
CA ASP A 73 24.90 -30.15 -38.97
C ASP A 73 24.53 -28.72 -38.52
N ILE A 74 25.48 -27.79 -38.66
CA ILE A 74 25.32 -26.42 -38.16
C ILE A 74 24.22 -25.66 -38.90
N ASP A 75 24.04 -25.96 -40.18
CA ASP A 75 23.06 -25.27 -41.04
C ASP A 75 21.60 -25.49 -40.57
N ASP A 76 21.39 -26.45 -39.67
CA ASP A 76 20.10 -26.81 -39.08
C ASP A 76 19.83 -26.16 -37.71
N LEU A 77 20.78 -25.37 -37.17
CA LEU A 77 20.64 -24.76 -35.86
C LEU A 77 19.92 -23.42 -35.93
N SER A 78 18.94 -23.22 -35.06
CA SER A 78 18.30 -21.92 -34.83
C SER A 78 18.58 -21.41 -33.42
N ALA A 79 19.10 -20.19 -33.31
CA ALA A 79 19.41 -19.56 -32.02
C ALA A 79 18.48 -18.37 -31.77
N TRP A 80 18.02 -18.23 -30.53
CA TRP A 80 17.07 -17.20 -30.14
C TRP A 80 17.50 -16.55 -28.83
N LYS A 81 17.29 -15.23 -28.74
CA LYS A 81 17.40 -14.52 -27.46
C LYS A 81 16.20 -14.90 -26.60
N ALA A 82 16.44 -15.43 -25.41
CA ALA A 82 15.42 -15.78 -24.45
C ALA A 82 15.64 -15.03 -23.14
N ARG A 83 14.59 -14.83 -22.36
CA ARG A 83 14.73 -14.42 -20.95
C ARG A 83 14.28 -15.57 -20.07
N CYS A 84 14.94 -15.74 -18.94
CA CYS A 84 14.58 -16.79 -17.99
C CYS A 84 14.00 -16.13 -16.75
N LEU A 85 12.77 -16.50 -16.44
CA LEU A 85 12.05 -16.01 -15.28
C LEU A 85 11.45 -17.21 -14.53
N TYR A 86 11.39 -17.11 -13.21
CA TYR A 86 10.51 -17.96 -12.44
C TYR A 86 9.06 -17.58 -12.75
N ALA A 87 8.21 -18.59 -12.86
CA ALA A 87 6.78 -18.41 -13.09
C ALA A 87 6.13 -17.65 -11.94
N VAL A 88 5.05 -16.93 -12.23
CA VAL A 88 4.25 -16.26 -11.21
C VAL A 88 3.68 -17.32 -10.29
N SER A 89 3.96 -17.23 -9.00
CA SER A 89 3.46 -18.17 -8.00
C SER A 89 1.95 -18.31 -8.11
N GLY A 90 1.45 -19.54 -7.86
CA GLY A 90 0.02 -19.83 -7.88
C GLY A 90 -0.81 -19.00 -6.88
N MET A 91 -0.17 -18.34 -5.91
CA MET A 91 -0.82 -17.39 -4.99
C MET A 91 -1.20 -16.06 -5.66
N TYR A 92 -0.53 -15.68 -6.75
CA TYR A 92 -0.75 -14.41 -7.45
C TYR A 92 -1.25 -14.58 -8.88
N CYS A 93 -1.63 -15.80 -9.25
CA CYS A 93 -2.21 -16.09 -10.55
C CYS A 93 -3.55 -15.36 -10.73
N LYS A 94 -4.01 -15.30 -11.98
CA LYS A 94 -5.18 -14.52 -12.38
C LYS A 94 -6.42 -14.82 -11.55
N ILE A 95 -6.68 -16.08 -11.21
CA ILE A 95 -7.88 -16.46 -10.45
C ILE A 95 -7.86 -15.90 -9.02
N GLN A 96 -6.69 -15.82 -8.37
CA GLN A 96 -6.57 -15.22 -7.03
C GLN A 96 -6.71 -13.70 -7.06
N ARG A 97 -6.14 -13.05 -8.09
CA ARG A 97 -6.31 -11.61 -8.28
C ARG A 97 -7.79 -11.26 -8.47
N ILE A 98 -8.50 -12.01 -9.30
CA ILE A 98 -9.95 -11.85 -9.49
C ILE A 98 -10.71 -12.05 -8.17
N LEU A 99 -10.39 -13.10 -7.39
CA LEU A 99 -11.00 -13.29 -6.07
C LEU A 99 -10.81 -12.06 -5.19
N PHE A 100 -9.58 -11.56 -5.09
CA PHE A 100 -9.27 -10.37 -4.30
C PHE A 100 -10.09 -9.16 -4.76
N TYR A 101 -10.23 -8.93 -6.07
CA TYR A 101 -11.03 -7.83 -6.60
C TYR A 101 -12.51 -7.98 -6.29
N VAL A 102 -13.06 -9.19 -6.45
CA VAL A 102 -14.46 -9.49 -6.12
C VAL A 102 -14.70 -9.25 -4.63
N VAL A 103 -13.87 -9.81 -3.75
CA VAL A 103 -14.02 -9.62 -2.29
C VAL A 103 -13.88 -8.14 -1.92
N ALA A 104 -12.94 -7.40 -2.52
CA ALA A 104 -12.81 -5.96 -2.29
C ALA A 104 -14.10 -5.20 -2.66
N ILE A 105 -14.67 -5.49 -3.83
CA ILE A 105 -15.93 -4.88 -4.29
C ILE A 105 -17.09 -5.26 -3.36
N LEU A 106 -17.22 -6.54 -2.99
CA LEU A 106 -18.26 -7.02 -2.07
C LEU A 106 -18.13 -6.35 -0.70
N ALA A 107 -16.91 -6.22 -0.19
CA ALA A 107 -16.67 -5.57 1.09
C ALA A 107 -17.08 -4.10 1.07
N PHE A 108 -16.78 -3.38 -0.02
CA PHE A 108 -17.26 -2.01 -0.19
C PHE A 108 -18.78 -1.95 -0.31
N ARG A 109 -19.37 -2.86 -1.10
CA ARG A 109 -20.82 -2.90 -1.33
C ARG A 109 -21.58 -3.22 -0.05
N PHE A 110 -21.05 -4.12 0.79
CA PHE A 110 -21.67 -4.64 2.00
C PHE A 110 -21.05 -4.10 3.29
N ARG A 111 -20.32 -2.99 3.24
CA ARG A 111 -19.60 -2.39 4.40
C ARG A 111 -20.47 -2.07 5.63
N PHE A 112 -21.79 -2.02 5.45
CA PHE A 112 -22.77 -1.79 6.53
C PHE A 112 -23.27 -3.08 7.18
N HIS A 113 -23.05 -4.22 6.52
CA HIS A 113 -23.36 -5.54 7.07
C HIS A 113 -22.15 -6.06 7.83
N ARG A 114 -22.02 -5.66 9.10
CA ARG A 114 -20.88 -5.98 9.97
C ARG A 114 -20.39 -7.43 9.86
N TRP A 115 -21.30 -8.39 9.76
CA TRP A 115 -20.96 -9.82 9.63
C TRP A 115 -20.24 -10.17 8.31
N LEU A 116 -20.72 -9.66 7.17
CA LEU A 116 -20.06 -9.82 5.86
C LEU A 116 -18.73 -9.08 5.85
N THR A 117 -18.76 -7.82 6.29
CA THR A 117 -17.60 -6.95 6.18
C THR A 117 -16.42 -7.44 7.02
N VAL A 118 -16.67 -8.08 8.17
CA VAL A 118 -15.58 -8.66 8.99
C VAL A 118 -14.89 -9.81 8.26
N ILE A 119 -15.64 -10.64 7.52
CA ILE A 119 -15.08 -11.76 6.75
C ILE A 119 -14.31 -11.24 5.56
N ASP A 120 -14.92 -10.33 4.79
CA ASP A 120 -14.26 -9.74 3.63
C ASP A 120 -13.01 -8.98 4.05
N ALA A 121 -13.08 -8.18 5.12
CA ALA A 121 -11.92 -7.47 5.66
C ALA A 121 -10.85 -8.45 6.15
N GLY A 122 -11.23 -9.54 6.82
CA GLY A 122 -10.29 -10.57 7.26
C GLY A 122 -9.51 -11.17 6.08
N PHE A 123 -10.22 -11.57 5.02
CA PHE A 123 -9.59 -12.07 3.80
C PHE A 123 -8.66 -11.03 3.15
N LEU A 124 -9.15 -9.80 2.95
CA LEU A 124 -8.38 -8.74 2.30
C LEU A 124 -7.12 -8.40 3.09
N ILE A 125 -7.23 -8.26 4.41
CA ILE A 125 -6.09 -7.98 5.30
C ILE A 125 -5.09 -9.11 5.24
N THR A 126 -5.50 -10.36 5.46
CA THR A 126 -4.58 -11.50 5.47
C THR A 126 -3.89 -11.68 4.13
N TYR A 127 -4.65 -11.71 3.02
CA TYR A 127 -4.08 -11.94 1.70
C TYR A 127 -3.10 -10.84 1.29
N SER A 128 -3.48 -9.56 1.46
CA SER A 128 -2.60 -8.44 1.10
C SER A 128 -1.41 -8.29 2.05
N THR A 129 -1.55 -8.63 3.33
CA THR A 129 -0.43 -8.62 4.29
C THR A 129 0.58 -9.70 3.94
N THR A 130 0.14 -10.94 3.66
CA THR A 130 1.04 -12.02 3.22
C THR A 130 1.77 -11.64 1.94
N ALA A 131 1.04 -11.09 0.97
CA ALA A 131 1.62 -10.59 -0.28
C ALA A 131 2.62 -9.45 -0.06
N ALA A 132 2.34 -8.53 0.87
CA ALA A 132 3.24 -7.43 1.22
C ALA A 132 4.53 -7.93 1.89
N ILE A 133 4.43 -8.91 2.79
CA ILE A 133 5.59 -9.54 3.44
C ILE A 133 6.42 -10.28 2.39
N HIS A 134 5.79 -11.06 1.50
CA HIS A 134 6.50 -11.74 0.42
C HIS A 134 7.18 -10.72 -0.53
N GLY A 135 6.45 -9.68 -0.94
CA GLY A 135 7.00 -8.60 -1.76
C GLY A 135 8.21 -7.90 -1.12
N LEU A 136 8.15 -7.62 0.18
CA LEU A 136 9.30 -7.12 0.95
C LEU A 136 10.46 -8.11 0.91
N ALA A 137 10.21 -9.39 1.13
CA ALA A 137 11.25 -10.40 1.16
C ALA A 137 11.94 -10.54 -0.23
N LEU A 138 11.18 -10.41 -1.33
CA LEU A 138 11.72 -10.36 -2.71
C LEU A 138 12.61 -9.14 -2.97
N THR A 139 12.35 -7.99 -2.33
CA THR A 139 13.22 -6.80 -2.51
C THR A 139 14.64 -7.03 -2.01
N PHE A 140 14.83 -8.00 -1.11
CA PHE A 140 16.11 -8.40 -0.55
C PHE A 140 16.70 -9.64 -1.22
N ASP A 141 16.00 -10.25 -2.19
CA ASP A 141 16.55 -11.41 -2.91
C ASP A 141 17.70 -10.96 -3.83
N PRO A 142 18.92 -11.53 -3.72
CA PRO A 142 19.97 -11.29 -4.70
C PRO A 142 19.56 -11.65 -6.15
N ALA A 143 18.53 -12.49 -6.30
CA ALA A 143 17.94 -12.92 -7.55
C ALA A 143 16.78 -12.02 -8.04
N ILE A 144 16.55 -10.83 -7.46
CA ILE A 144 15.37 -9.96 -7.70
C ILE A 144 14.92 -9.89 -9.16
N GLY A 145 15.84 -9.74 -10.13
CA GLY A 145 15.52 -9.64 -11.57
C GLY A 145 15.14 -10.94 -12.28
N ARG A 146 14.91 -12.04 -11.56
CA ARG A 146 14.52 -13.36 -12.11
C ARG A 146 13.13 -13.79 -11.68
N ASP A 147 12.58 -13.20 -10.64
CA ASP A 147 11.29 -13.62 -10.10
C ASP A 147 10.16 -12.73 -10.66
N SER A 148 9.25 -13.34 -11.42
CA SER A 148 8.11 -12.62 -11.99
C SER A 148 7.09 -12.19 -10.94
N ASP A 149 7.08 -12.81 -9.75
CA ASP A 149 6.25 -12.38 -8.63
C ASP A 149 6.57 -10.95 -8.24
N TYR A 150 7.83 -10.52 -8.34
CA TYR A 150 8.22 -9.16 -8.02
C TYR A 150 7.44 -8.12 -8.84
N LEU A 151 7.30 -8.35 -10.15
CA LEU A 151 6.54 -7.47 -11.04
C LEU A 151 5.06 -7.46 -10.70
N VAL A 152 4.49 -8.65 -10.49
CA VAL A 152 3.07 -8.81 -10.18
C VAL A 152 2.73 -8.16 -8.84
N LEU A 153 3.52 -8.43 -7.82
CA LEU A 153 3.36 -7.87 -6.48
C LEU A 153 3.55 -6.36 -6.45
N THR A 154 4.52 -5.80 -7.20
CA THR A 154 4.71 -4.34 -7.25
C THR A 154 3.42 -3.64 -7.69
N LYS A 155 2.72 -4.20 -8.69
CA LYS A 155 1.44 -3.66 -9.18
C LYS A 155 0.28 -3.92 -8.22
N LEU A 156 0.24 -5.12 -7.63
CA LEU A 156 -0.76 -5.47 -6.63
C LEU A 156 -0.65 -4.63 -5.35
N MET A 157 0.55 -4.24 -4.91
CA MET A 157 0.76 -3.40 -3.74
C MET A 157 0.08 -2.03 -3.87
N TYR A 158 0.05 -1.44 -5.05
CA TYR A 158 -0.73 -0.22 -5.29
C TYR A 158 -2.23 -0.46 -5.15
N THR A 159 -2.71 -1.55 -5.73
CA THR A 159 -4.13 -1.96 -5.60
C THR A 159 -4.49 -2.17 -4.13
N TYR A 160 -3.65 -2.86 -3.36
CA TYR A 160 -3.85 -3.12 -1.95
C TYR A 160 -3.81 -1.82 -1.13
N SER A 161 -2.91 -0.91 -1.46
CA SER A 161 -2.86 0.43 -0.86
C SER A 161 -4.17 1.18 -1.10
N TYR A 162 -4.72 1.16 -2.33
CA TYR A 162 -6.01 1.78 -2.63
C TYR A 162 -7.16 1.14 -1.87
N VAL A 163 -7.20 -0.19 -1.77
CA VAL A 163 -8.22 -0.90 -0.96
C VAL A 163 -8.09 -0.49 0.50
N ALA A 164 -6.90 -0.50 1.08
CA ALA A 164 -6.66 -0.12 2.47
C ALA A 164 -7.07 1.33 2.75
N THR A 165 -6.72 2.26 1.86
CA THR A 165 -7.13 3.67 1.93
C THR A 165 -8.65 3.81 1.83
N CYS A 166 -9.29 3.13 0.88
CA CYS A 166 -10.75 3.17 0.74
C CYS A 166 -11.44 2.54 1.96
N PHE A 167 -10.95 1.43 2.52
CA PHE A 167 -11.50 0.84 3.74
C PHE A 167 -11.40 1.77 4.93
N THR A 168 -10.26 2.44 5.05
CA THR A 168 -10.02 3.46 6.05
C THR A 168 -11.08 4.56 5.93
N PHE A 169 -11.23 5.19 4.76
CA PHE A 169 -12.15 6.31 4.57
C PHE A 169 -13.64 5.93 4.61
N TYR A 170 -14.03 4.83 3.98
CA TYR A 170 -15.45 4.47 3.78
C TYR A 170 -16.01 3.52 4.82
N ALA A 171 -15.16 2.87 5.61
CA ALA A 171 -15.59 1.90 6.62
C ALA A 171 -14.98 2.12 8.02
N PRO A 172 -15.00 3.37 8.56
CA PRO A 172 -14.39 3.70 9.85
C PRO A 172 -14.95 2.89 11.05
N ARG A 173 -16.12 2.26 10.89
CA ARG A 173 -16.85 1.54 11.94
C ARG A 173 -16.49 0.09 12.15
N ILE A 174 -16.04 -0.60 11.10
CA ILE A 174 -15.53 -1.98 11.27
C ILE A 174 -14.43 -1.97 12.34
N PHE A 175 -13.80 -0.81 12.50
CA PHE A 175 -12.61 -0.59 13.28
C PHE A 175 -12.86 0.45 14.38
N ASN A 176 -13.85 0.18 15.23
CA ASN A 176 -13.91 0.73 16.59
C ASN A 176 -12.54 0.58 17.29
N ALA A 177 -12.35 1.22 18.45
CA ALA A 177 -11.08 1.27 19.19
C ALA A 177 -10.15 0.03 19.02
N PRO A 178 -10.58 -1.22 19.26
CA PRO A 178 -9.69 -2.38 19.14
C PRO A 178 -9.21 -2.70 17.72
N GLY A 179 -9.99 -2.39 16.67
CA GLY A 179 -9.65 -2.70 15.28
C GLY A 179 -8.74 -1.66 14.61
N ARG A 180 -8.64 -0.44 15.17
CA ARG A 180 -7.84 0.65 14.58
C ARG A 180 -6.36 0.30 14.47
N LEU A 181 -5.81 -0.34 15.50
CA LEU A 181 -4.42 -0.78 15.50
C LEU A 181 -4.17 -1.79 14.36
N THR A 182 -5.06 -2.75 14.19
CA THR A 182 -4.95 -3.76 13.12
C THR A 182 -4.94 -3.11 11.73
N ILE A 183 -5.82 -2.14 11.44
CA ILE A 183 -5.74 -1.41 10.16
C ILE A 183 -4.43 -0.63 10.06
N ALA A 184 -4.04 0.11 11.10
CA ALA A 184 -2.85 0.94 11.06
C ALA A 184 -1.61 0.10 10.72
N LEU A 185 -1.51 -1.07 11.34
CA LEU A 185 -0.46 -2.05 11.06
C LEU A 185 -0.58 -2.61 9.65
N TRP A 186 -1.77 -3.05 9.23
CA TRP A 186 -2.01 -3.56 7.88
C TRP A 186 -1.66 -2.55 6.79
N THR A 187 -2.26 -1.36 6.84
CA THR A 187 -1.98 -0.24 5.94
C THR A 187 -0.50 0.13 5.97
N GLY A 188 0.12 0.13 7.16
CA GLY A 188 1.56 0.37 7.31
C GLY A 188 2.41 -0.69 6.60
N ILE A 189 2.12 -1.98 6.76
CA ILE A 189 2.88 -3.06 6.13
C ILE A 189 2.73 -3.01 4.60
N VAL A 190 1.50 -2.88 4.10
CA VAL A 190 1.25 -2.73 2.66
C VAL A 190 1.95 -1.48 2.12
N ALA A 191 1.94 -0.40 2.89
CA ALA A 191 2.63 0.83 2.56
C ALA A 191 4.15 0.65 2.42
N ALA A 192 4.77 0.07 3.45
CA ALA A 192 6.18 -0.25 3.46
C ALA A 192 6.58 -1.07 2.23
N ALA A 193 5.84 -2.15 1.97
CA ALA A 193 6.08 -3.03 0.84
C ALA A 193 5.97 -2.28 -0.49
N ALA A 194 4.91 -1.50 -0.70
CA ALA A 194 4.74 -0.71 -1.91
C ALA A 194 5.93 0.25 -2.14
N ILE A 195 6.37 0.98 -1.10
CA ILE A 195 7.48 1.92 -1.20
C ILE A 195 8.78 1.18 -1.52
N THR A 196 9.13 0.15 -0.77
CA THR A 196 10.39 -0.58 -0.94
C THR A 196 10.45 -1.27 -2.29
N MET A 197 9.38 -1.95 -2.72
CA MET A 197 9.29 -2.56 -4.05
C MET A 197 9.39 -1.53 -5.18
N THR A 198 8.74 -0.38 -5.02
CA THR A 198 8.86 0.69 -6.04
C THR A 198 10.29 1.23 -6.10
N SER A 199 10.95 1.44 -4.96
CA SER A 199 12.33 1.94 -4.94
C SER A 199 13.32 0.96 -5.59
N ARG A 200 13.02 -0.35 -5.56
CA ARG A 200 13.89 -1.41 -6.06
C ARG A 200 13.53 -1.89 -7.48
N ILE A 201 12.59 -1.22 -8.14
CA ILE A 201 12.21 -1.56 -9.51
C ILE A 201 13.37 -1.37 -10.50
N GLY A 202 14.28 -0.41 -10.25
CA GLY A 202 15.49 -0.23 -11.05
C GLY A 202 16.40 -1.45 -11.00
N ALA A 203 16.72 -1.92 -9.78
CA ALA A 203 17.50 -3.14 -9.57
C ALA A 203 16.84 -4.38 -10.20
N PHE A 204 15.51 -4.48 -10.12
CA PHE A 204 14.76 -5.52 -10.85
C PHE A 204 15.00 -5.43 -12.35
N VAL A 205 14.82 -4.24 -12.96
CA VAL A 205 14.97 -4.04 -14.41
C VAL A 205 16.40 -4.33 -14.86
N ASP A 206 17.39 -3.89 -14.10
CA ASP A 206 18.81 -4.14 -14.40
C ASP A 206 19.11 -5.64 -14.35
N GLY A 207 18.64 -6.34 -13.30
CA GLY A 207 18.73 -7.79 -13.22
C GLY A 207 18.01 -8.47 -14.38
N TYR A 208 16.78 -8.05 -14.69
CA TYR A 208 15.95 -8.60 -15.75
C TYR A 208 16.57 -8.40 -17.15
N ILE A 209 17.25 -7.28 -17.39
CA ILE A 209 18.01 -7.03 -18.63
C ILE A 209 19.31 -7.85 -18.64
N ALA A 210 19.97 -8.03 -17.49
CA ALA A 210 21.18 -8.84 -17.38
C ALA A 210 20.90 -10.36 -17.55
N ASN A 211 19.66 -10.81 -17.30
CA ASN A 211 19.23 -12.21 -17.41
C ASN A 211 18.77 -12.60 -18.83
N VAL A 212 19.44 -12.05 -19.84
CA VAL A 212 19.35 -12.56 -21.21
C VAL A 212 20.05 -13.91 -21.27
N ASN A 213 19.37 -14.87 -21.86
CA ASN A 213 19.86 -16.22 -22.12
C ASN A 213 19.69 -16.53 -23.61
N ILE A 214 20.30 -17.64 -24.04
CA ILE A 214 20.19 -18.12 -25.40
C ILE A 214 19.54 -19.49 -25.37
N GLU A 215 18.57 -19.65 -26.25
CA GLU A 215 18.00 -20.94 -26.58
C GLU A 215 18.51 -21.33 -27.97
N VAL A 216 19.12 -22.50 -28.07
CA VAL A 216 19.59 -23.06 -29.35
C VAL A 216 18.81 -24.34 -29.60
N CYS A 217 18.11 -24.40 -30.72
CA CYS A 217 17.33 -25.56 -31.13
C CYS A 217 17.94 -26.19 -32.37
N ASP A 218 17.93 -27.51 -32.43
CA ASP A 218 18.23 -28.26 -33.65
C ASP A 218 17.00 -28.35 -34.58
N SER A 219 17.21 -28.88 -35.79
CA SER A 219 16.15 -29.09 -36.79
C SER A 219 15.10 -30.11 -36.35
N THR A 220 15.39 -30.93 -35.34
CA THR A 220 14.43 -31.88 -34.76
C THR A 220 13.51 -31.23 -33.72
N GLY A 221 13.77 -29.96 -33.37
CA GLY A 221 13.01 -29.19 -32.39
C GLY A 221 13.48 -29.39 -30.95
N ILE A 222 14.61 -30.08 -30.73
CA ILE A 222 15.21 -30.22 -29.41
C ILE A 222 16.00 -28.95 -29.12
N CYS A 223 15.63 -28.25 -28.05
CA CYS A 223 16.24 -26.99 -27.64
C CYS A 223 17.08 -27.15 -26.39
N ALA A 224 18.31 -26.64 -26.41
CA ALA A 224 19.13 -26.41 -25.23
C ALA A 224 18.96 -24.96 -24.77
N ASN A 225 18.58 -24.76 -23.51
CA ASN A 225 18.49 -23.43 -22.89
C ASN A 225 19.63 -23.20 -21.90
N THR A 226 20.12 -21.96 -21.82
CA THR A 226 21.15 -21.59 -20.84
C THR A 226 20.58 -21.13 -19.50
N CYS A 227 19.26 -21.21 -19.31
CA CYS A 227 18.58 -20.69 -18.12
C CYS A 227 19.20 -21.25 -16.83
N ASN A 228 19.36 -22.57 -16.75
CA ASN A 228 19.75 -23.24 -15.51
C ASN A 228 21.24 -23.12 -15.15
N LEU A 229 22.06 -22.47 -15.99
CA LEU A 229 23.51 -22.39 -15.81
C LEU A 229 23.99 -21.25 -14.95
N ARG A 230 23.17 -20.20 -14.84
CA ARG A 230 23.53 -18.98 -14.14
C ARG A 230 22.76 -18.80 -12.85
N THR A 231 22.19 -19.88 -12.32
CA THR A 231 21.38 -19.86 -11.10
C THR A 231 22.26 -19.63 -9.87
N GLY A 232 22.60 -18.36 -9.60
CA GLY A 232 22.86 -17.93 -8.23
C GLY A 232 21.65 -18.26 -7.34
N PRO A 233 21.85 -18.56 -6.05
CA PRO A 233 20.76 -18.94 -5.16
C PRO A 233 19.68 -17.85 -5.12
N SER A 234 18.42 -18.24 -5.26
CA SER A 234 17.26 -17.42 -4.87
C SER A 234 16.87 -17.83 -3.45
N LEU A 235 16.28 -16.89 -2.69
CA LEU A 235 15.73 -17.18 -1.37
C LEU A 235 14.47 -18.03 -1.44
N PHE A 236 13.72 -17.95 -2.55
CA PHE A 236 12.37 -18.52 -2.67
C PHE A 236 12.32 -19.78 -3.54
N HIS A 237 13.31 -19.97 -4.41
CA HIS A 237 13.33 -21.08 -5.35
C HIS A 237 14.42 -22.10 -5.00
N SER A 238 14.06 -23.38 -5.06
CA SER A 238 15.04 -24.47 -4.96
C SER A 238 16.01 -24.41 -6.15
N LYS A 239 17.22 -24.94 -5.96
CA LYS A 239 18.20 -25.08 -7.07
C LYS A 239 17.66 -25.94 -8.22
N ASP A 240 16.70 -26.81 -7.93
CA ASP A 240 16.14 -27.75 -8.88
C ASP A 240 14.86 -27.22 -9.57
N GLU A 241 14.40 -26.02 -9.20
CA GLU A 241 13.20 -25.45 -9.81
C GLU A 241 13.55 -24.86 -11.18
N GLU A 242 12.93 -25.38 -12.23
CA GLU A 242 13.19 -24.97 -13.60
C GLU A 242 12.68 -23.56 -13.86
N MET A 243 13.57 -22.67 -14.32
CA MET A 243 13.16 -21.38 -14.86
C MET A 243 12.49 -21.58 -16.21
N LEU A 244 11.39 -20.87 -16.43
CA LEU A 244 10.67 -20.93 -17.70
C LEU A 244 11.26 -19.94 -18.70
N LEU A 245 11.29 -20.38 -19.95
CA LEU A 245 11.68 -19.54 -21.06
C LEU A 245 10.57 -18.53 -21.34
N TYR A 246 10.90 -17.25 -21.23
CA TYR A 246 9.96 -16.15 -21.38
C TYR A 246 10.43 -15.19 -22.47
N CYS A 247 9.53 -14.95 -23.44
CA CYS A 247 9.75 -14.17 -24.66
C CYS A 247 10.91 -14.65 -25.53
N ARG A 248 10.58 -15.25 -26.69
CA ARG A 248 11.55 -15.50 -27.75
C ARG A 248 11.75 -14.20 -28.54
N GLY A 249 12.97 -13.69 -28.55
CA GLY A 249 13.38 -12.56 -29.39
C GLY A 249 13.43 -12.93 -30.87
N PRO A 250 13.83 -12.01 -31.75
CA PRO A 250 14.13 -12.36 -33.14
C PRO A 250 15.26 -13.40 -33.21
N PRO A 251 15.32 -14.20 -34.29
CA PRO A 251 16.39 -15.17 -34.48
C PRO A 251 17.74 -14.46 -34.55
N ILE A 252 18.76 -15.12 -34.04
CA ILE A 252 20.14 -14.63 -34.03
C ILE A 252 20.91 -15.39 -35.09
N ASP A 253 21.56 -14.65 -36.00
CA ASP A 253 22.44 -15.27 -36.99
C ASP A 253 23.63 -15.93 -36.29
N ILE A 254 23.75 -17.25 -36.47
CA ILE A 254 24.86 -18.02 -35.93
C ILE A 254 26.08 -17.74 -36.83
N PRO A 255 27.22 -17.28 -36.27
CA PRO A 255 28.38 -17.00 -37.10
C PRO A 255 28.90 -18.29 -37.75
N SER A 256 29.12 -18.26 -39.06
CA SER A 256 29.66 -19.37 -39.88
C SER A 256 31.04 -19.88 -39.45
N ASN A 257 31.72 -19.17 -38.55
CA ASN A 257 33.12 -19.42 -38.18
C ASN A 257 33.26 -20.39 -36.99
N ILE A 258 32.15 -20.86 -36.41
CA ILE A 258 32.16 -21.85 -35.33
C ILE A 258 32.28 -23.24 -35.98
N SER A 259 33.49 -23.82 -36.05
CA SER A 259 33.68 -25.13 -36.67
C SER A 259 33.12 -26.28 -35.81
N SER A 260 32.28 -27.13 -36.41
CA SER A 260 31.39 -28.13 -35.78
C SER A 260 32.04 -29.36 -35.15
N SER A 261 33.36 -29.55 -35.24
CA SER A 261 33.85 -30.93 -35.13
C SER A 261 33.82 -31.54 -33.72
N THR A 262 33.63 -30.77 -32.64
CA THR A 262 33.52 -31.34 -31.26
C THR A 262 32.72 -30.52 -30.22
N ALA A 263 32.07 -29.41 -30.59
CA ALA A 263 31.40 -28.56 -29.61
C ALA A 263 29.96 -29.06 -29.33
N ASP A 264 29.67 -29.41 -28.08
CA ASP A 264 28.29 -29.65 -27.62
C ASP A 264 27.45 -28.36 -27.83
N LEU A 265 26.14 -28.50 -28.10
CA LEU A 265 25.16 -27.41 -28.24
C LEU A 265 25.30 -26.36 -27.12
N PHE A 266 25.63 -26.85 -25.94
CA PHE A 266 25.97 -26.08 -24.75
C PHE A 266 27.14 -25.10 -24.92
N THR A 267 28.21 -25.54 -25.57
CA THR A 267 29.42 -24.76 -25.82
C THR A 267 29.15 -23.68 -26.85
N ILE A 268 28.34 -24.00 -27.86
CA ILE A 268 27.88 -23.06 -28.88
C ILE A 268 27.03 -21.95 -28.23
N ALA A 269 26.04 -22.30 -27.41
CA ALA A 269 25.20 -21.34 -26.71
C ALA A 269 26.01 -20.40 -25.78
N SER A 270 27.00 -20.95 -25.07
CA SER A 270 27.91 -20.18 -24.20
C SER A 270 28.80 -19.22 -24.99
N ALA A 271 29.28 -19.62 -26.17
CA ALA A 271 30.10 -18.78 -27.04
C ALA A 271 29.30 -17.61 -27.64
N ILE A 272 28.04 -17.86 -28.05
CA ILE A 272 27.16 -16.80 -28.55
C ILE A 272 26.83 -15.80 -27.42
N MET A 273 26.58 -16.29 -26.20
CA MET A 273 26.32 -15.45 -25.02
C MET A 273 27.45 -14.46 -24.74
N TRP A 274 28.70 -14.91 -24.80
CA TRP A 274 29.86 -14.04 -24.58
C TRP A 274 29.90 -12.87 -25.58
N ARG A 275 29.57 -13.13 -26.85
CA ARG A 275 29.59 -12.13 -27.92
C ARG A 275 28.49 -11.08 -27.78
N ILE A 276 27.27 -11.50 -27.41
CA ILE A 276 26.14 -10.58 -27.18
C ILE A 276 26.41 -9.65 -25.99
N ASN A 277 27.07 -10.17 -24.96
CA ASN A 277 27.35 -9.39 -23.76
C ASN A 277 28.35 -8.24 -24.02
N ASP A 278 29.18 -8.37 -25.06
CA ASP A 278 30.09 -7.29 -25.48
C ASP A 278 29.36 -6.20 -26.27
N SER A 279 28.32 -6.56 -27.05
CA SER A 279 27.51 -5.59 -27.81
C SER A 279 26.50 -4.78 -26.97
N ASN A 280 26.17 -5.23 -25.75
CA ASN A 280 25.20 -4.54 -24.89
C ASN A 280 25.78 -3.36 -24.10
N LYS A 281 27.05 -2.99 -24.29
CA LYS A 281 27.66 -1.80 -23.66
C LYS A 281 26.95 -0.48 -24.04
N ASP A 282 26.11 -0.48 -25.08
CA ASP A 282 25.37 0.69 -25.56
C ASP A 282 23.99 0.91 -24.90
N SER A 283 23.62 0.14 -23.86
CA SER A 283 22.33 0.28 -23.16
C SER A 283 22.20 1.53 -22.26
N ALA A 284 22.92 2.61 -22.55
CA ALA A 284 22.81 3.91 -21.88
C ALA A 284 21.40 4.54 -22.00
N SER A 285 20.55 4.04 -22.91
CA SER A 285 19.22 4.60 -23.18
C SER A 285 18.18 4.35 -22.08
N TYR A 286 18.35 3.33 -21.22
CA TYR A 286 17.38 3.06 -20.15
C TYR A 286 17.50 4.01 -18.93
N LYS A 287 18.60 4.77 -18.83
CA LYS A 287 18.84 5.73 -17.74
C LYS A 287 17.83 6.89 -17.69
N LYS A 288 17.10 7.16 -18.77
CA LYS A 288 16.19 8.31 -18.87
C LYS A 288 14.81 8.07 -18.21
N SER A 289 14.49 6.84 -17.81
CA SER A 289 13.18 6.49 -17.21
C SER A 289 13.14 6.58 -15.67
N SER A 290 14.22 6.98 -14.99
CA SER A 290 14.28 7.03 -13.52
C SER A 290 13.50 8.20 -12.90
N SER A 291 13.29 9.31 -13.64
CA SER A 291 12.62 10.49 -13.06
C SER A 291 11.14 10.24 -12.75
N GLY A 292 10.45 9.41 -13.53
CA GLY A 292 9.05 9.05 -13.30
C GLY A 292 8.85 8.20 -12.04
N ILE A 293 9.81 7.31 -11.75
CA ILE A 293 9.74 6.41 -10.58
C ILE A 293 9.83 7.22 -9.28
N ILE A 294 10.68 8.25 -9.24
CA ILE A 294 10.81 9.13 -8.07
C ILE A 294 9.45 9.78 -7.74
N TRP A 295 8.72 10.28 -8.73
CA TRP A 295 7.40 10.88 -8.51
C TRP A 295 6.37 9.87 -7.99
N VAL A 296 6.36 8.64 -8.52
CA VAL A 296 5.46 7.59 -8.04
C VAL A 296 5.76 7.20 -6.59
N VAL A 297 7.05 7.09 -6.21
CA VAL A 297 7.47 6.84 -4.82
C VAL A 297 7.00 7.98 -3.91
N VAL A 298 7.24 9.23 -4.31
CA VAL A 298 6.85 10.41 -3.53
C VAL A 298 5.32 10.46 -3.33
N ILE A 299 4.54 10.27 -4.40
CA ILE A 299 3.06 10.23 -4.33
C ILE A 299 2.59 9.12 -3.39
N SER A 300 3.21 7.93 -3.47
CA SER A 300 2.84 6.79 -2.62
C SER A 300 3.13 7.05 -1.15
N ILE A 301 4.31 7.62 -0.83
CA ILE A 301 4.68 8.02 0.52
C ILE A 301 3.67 9.03 1.08
N ILE A 302 3.32 10.06 0.30
CA ILE A 302 2.34 11.08 0.71
C ILE A 302 0.99 10.43 0.99
N LEU A 303 0.53 9.54 0.11
CA LEU A 303 -0.78 8.89 0.25
C LEU A 303 -0.85 8.00 1.50
N GLN A 304 0.21 7.26 1.79
CA GLN A 304 0.24 6.31 2.90
C GLN A 304 0.45 7.00 4.24
N THR A 305 1.32 8.01 4.31
CA THR A 305 1.48 8.85 5.50
C THR A 305 0.20 9.60 5.85
N THR A 306 -0.52 10.08 4.83
CA THR A 306 -1.86 10.64 4.95
C THR A 306 -2.85 9.65 5.55
N THR A 307 -2.89 8.42 5.02
CA THR A 307 -3.82 7.37 5.48
C THR A 307 -3.52 6.98 6.93
N LEU A 308 -2.24 6.80 7.28
CA LEU A 308 -1.82 6.52 8.66
C LEU A 308 -2.18 7.65 9.61
N ASN A 309 -2.00 8.91 9.20
CA ASN A 309 -2.38 10.06 10.01
C ASN A 309 -3.90 10.11 10.28
N TRP A 310 -4.72 9.55 9.40
CA TRP A 310 -6.18 9.49 9.55
C TRP A 310 -6.64 8.33 10.45
N ILE A 311 -6.02 7.15 10.32
CA ILE A 311 -6.34 5.98 11.16
C ILE A 311 -6.02 6.26 12.63
N LEU A 312 -4.94 7.01 12.86
CA LEU A 312 -4.49 7.37 14.20
C LEU A 312 -5.38 8.52 14.71
N PRO A 313 -6.04 8.38 15.88
CA PRO A 313 -6.99 9.37 16.37
C PRO A 313 -6.35 10.79 16.49
N PRO A 314 -7.10 11.87 16.15
CA PRO A 314 -6.66 13.24 16.37
C PRO A 314 -6.89 13.68 17.83
N PRO A 315 -6.66 14.94 18.16
CA PRO A 315 -5.49 15.54 18.79
C PRO A 315 -5.44 15.43 20.33
N THR A 316 -6.38 14.78 21.00
CA THR A 316 -6.42 14.79 22.48
C THR A 316 -5.15 14.26 23.11
N ALA A 317 -4.48 13.26 22.52
CA ALA A 317 -3.16 12.82 23.01
C ALA A 317 -2.03 13.81 22.72
N ARG A 318 -2.07 14.54 21.59
CA ARG A 318 -1.07 15.57 21.24
C ARG A 318 -1.23 16.79 22.14
N ASP A 319 -2.47 17.23 22.35
CA ASP A 319 -2.83 18.31 23.25
C ASP A 319 -2.64 17.89 24.71
N LEU A 320 -2.92 16.64 25.12
CA LEU A 320 -2.61 16.15 26.47
C LEU A 320 -1.11 16.03 26.74
N ILE A 321 -0.30 15.63 25.76
CA ILE A 321 1.16 15.61 25.90
C ILE A 321 1.67 17.05 25.96
N PHE A 322 1.17 17.96 25.12
CA PHE A 322 1.55 19.37 25.15
C PHE A 322 1.08 20.06 26.45
N ILE A 323 -0.14 19.80 26.91
CA ILE A 323 -0.71 20.28 28.16
C ILE A 323 0.02 19.67 29.34
N ARG A 324 0.33 18.36 29.39
CA ARG A 324 1.10 17.76 30.50
C ARG A 324 2.54 18.26 30.54
N LEU A 325 3.20 18.39 29.38
CA LEU A 325 4.56 18.93 29.30
C LEU A 325 4.61 20.42 29.68
N THR A 326 3.53 21.18 29.47
CA THR A 326 3.45 22.59 29.89
C THR A 326 2.97 22.76 31.33
N LYS A 327 2.03 21.95 31.81
CA LYS A 327 1.51 22.00 33.21
C LYS A 327 2.54 21.50 34.23
N ASN A 328 3.35 20.49 33.91
CA ASN A 328 4.36 19.96 34.84
C ASN A 328 5.64 20.80 34.90
N CYS A 329 5.79 21.85 34.10
CA CYS A 329 6.93 22.77 34.18
C CYS A 329 6.73 23.94 35.17
N ASN A 330 5.62 23.97 35.93
CA ASN A 330 5.32 25.05 36.87
C ASN A 330 5.61 24.74 38.35
N HIS A 331 6.24 23.60 38.66
CA HIS A 331 6.59 23.27 40.05
C HIS A 331 8.08 22.95 40.19
N GLY A 332 8.81 23.82 40.90
CA GLY A 332 10.15 23.57 41.41
C GLY A 332 11.25 24.35 40.69
N ALA A 333 11.81 25.35 41.37
CA ALA A 333 12.83 26.27 40.87
C ALA A 333 14.25 25.68 40.69
N THR A 334 14.42 24.35 40.69
CA THR A 334 15.76 23.75 40.84
C THR A 334 16.41 23.24 39.55
N ASP A 335 15.74 23.24 38.40
CA ASP A 335 16.36 22.77 37.13
C ASP A 335 16.15 23.73 35.96
N TYR A 336 16.54 25.00 36.16
CA TYR A 336 16.50 26.03 35.13
C TYR A 336 17.31 25.65 33.88
N LEU A 337 18.45 24.96 34.04
CA LEU A 337 19.34 24.60 32.94
C LEU A 337 18.76 23.46 32.08
N LEU A 338 18.25 22.39 32.72
CA LEU A 338 17.65 21.26 32.01
C LEU A 338 16.39 21.69 31.26
N THR A 339 15.56 22.54 31.87
CA THR A 339 14.35 23.08 31.24
C THR A 339 14.67 23.98 30.04
N ARG A 340 15.78 24.73 30.10
CA ARG A 340 16.25 25.60 29.02
C ARG A 340 16.85 24.79 27.87
N ILE A 341 17.59 23.72 28.17
CA ILE A 341 18.13 22.77 27.18
C ILE A 341 16.99 22.00 26.52
N LEU A 342 16.02 21.48 27.27
CA LEU A 342 14.84 20.81 26.72
C LEU A 342 14.01 21.76 25.84
N ARG A 343 13.79 23.02 26.25
CA ARG A 343 13.09 24.01 25.42
C ARG A 343 13.85 24.31 24.12
N ARG A 344 15.19 24.33 24.15
CA ARG A 344 16.01 24.55 22.95
C ARG A 344 16.01 23.31 22.05
N LEU A 345 16.14 22.10 22.59
CA LEU A 345 16.04 20.85 21.83
C LEU A 345 14.66 20.67 21.21
N VAL A 346 13.57 20.93 21.95
CA VAL A 346 12.20 20.90 21.43
C VAL A 346 12.02 21.96 20.34
N LYS A 347 12.57 23.17 20.51
CA LYS A 347 12.55 24.20 19.45
C LYS A 347 13.37 23.81 18.23
N VAL A 348 14.52 23.17 18.38
CA VAL A 348 15.37 22.71 17.26
C VAL A 348 14.69 21.54 16.54
N ILE A 349 14.16 20.56 17.27
CA ILE A 349 13.37 19.45 16.72
C ILE A 349 12.14 20.02 16.00
N LEU A 350 11.40 20.95 16.60
CA LEU A 350 10.28 21.63 15.93
C LEU A 350 10.74 22.48 14.74
N PHE A 351 11.91 23.11 14.77
CA PHE A 351 12.46 23.91 13.67
C PHE A 351 12.95 23.04 12.50
N PHE A 352 13.26 21.76 12.70
CA PHE A 352 13.53 20.81 11.61
C PHE A 352 12.28 20.05 11.17
N VAL A 353 11.38 19.72 12.12
CA VAL A 353 10.10 19.06 11.84
C VAL A 353 9.14 20.00 11.10
N TRP A 354 9.12 21.30 11.41
CA TRP A 354 8.20 22.26 10.79
C TRP A 354 8.49 22.52 9.30
N PRO A 355 9.72 22.73 8.83
CA PRO A 355 10.03 22.81 7.39
C PRO A 355 9.73 21.50 6.67
N LEU A 356 9.95 20.35 7.30
CA LEU A 356 9.51 19.05 6.80
C LEU A 356 7.98 18.95 6.76
N GLN A 357 7.28 19.55 7.72
CA GLN A 357 5.81 19.67 7.75
C GLN A 357 5.29 20.68 6.74
N TYR A 358 6.03 21.76 6.44
CA TYR A 358 5.69 22.77 5.44
C TYR A 358 6.02 22.29 4.03
N LEU A 359 7.08 21.49 3.84
CA LEU A 359 7.40 20.75 2.63
C LEU A 359 6.39 19.63 2.42
N TYR A 360 6.02 18.89 3.47
CA TYR A 360 4.91 17.93 3.48
C TYR A 360 3.57 18.61 3.19
N LEU A 361 3.30 19.78 3.76
CA LEU A 361 2.11 20.58 3.47
C LEU A 361 2.15 21.02 2.01
N SER A 362 3.20 21.68 1.54
CA SER A 362 3.29 22.17 0.15
C SER A 362 3.31 21.04 -0.91
N LEU A 363 3.86 19.86 -0.62
CA LEU A 363 3.71 18.67 -1.47
C LEU A 363 2.33 18.00 -1.33
N SER A 364 1.72 17.99 -0.15
CA SER A 364 0.33 17.50 0.06
C SER A 364 -0.70 18.42 -0.59
N TRP A 365 -0.40 19.72 -0.73
CA TRP A 365 -1.20 20.74 -1.40
C TRP A 365 -1.37 20.50 -2.90
N LEU A 366 -0.45 19.76 -3.54
CA LEU A 366 -0.53 19.39 -4.95
C LEU A 366 -1.11 17.98 -5.18
N LEU A 367 -1.11 17.10 -4.16
CA LEU A 367 -1.32 15.66 -4.38
C LEU A 367 -2.20 14.92 -3.35
N ALA A 368 -2.67 15.53 -2.25
CA ALA A 368 -3.43 14.81 -1.20
C ALA A 368 -4.66 15.60 -0.70
N PRO A 369 -5.83 15.44 -1.36
CA PRO A 369 -6.98 16.29 -1.09
C PRO A 369 -7.89 15.88 0.10
N CYS A 370 -7.52 14.91 0.96
CA CYS A 370 -8.46 14.38 1.99
C CYS A 370 -8.04 14.53 3.47
N VAL A 371 -6.88 15.12 3.77
CA VAL A 371 -6.13 14.79 5.01
C VAL A 371 -6.66 15.37 6.34
N LEU A 372 -7.43 16.46 6.38
CA LEU A 372 -7.57 17.28 7.60
C LEU A 372 -8.91 18.06 7.69
N ILE A 373 -10.02 17.38 7.43
CA ILE A 373 -11.36 18.01 7.45
C ILE A 373 -11.68 18.68 8.82
N PRO A 374 -11.37 18.11 10.02
CA PRO A 374 -11.71 18.77 11.29
C PRO A 374 -10.54 19.56 11.90
N SER A 375 -9.31 19.01 11.90
CA SER A 375 -8.23 19.57 12.71
C SER A 375 -7.53 20.78 12.09
N LEU A 376 -7.48 20.92 10.77
CA LEU A 376 -6.87 22.10 10.14
C LEU A 376 -7.85 23.27 10.08
N SER A 377 -9.16 23.02 9.93
CA SER A 377 -10.16 24.07 10.10
C SER A 377 -10.10 24.61 11.52
N ASP A 378 -10.06 23.74 12.53
CA ASP A 378 -9.99 24.14 13.94
C ASP A 378 -8.65 24.82 14.29
N PHE A 379 -7.52 24.36 13.73
CA PHE A 379 -6.20 24.95 13.97
C PHE A 379 -6.01 26.30 13.25
N ILE A 380 -6.47 26.43 12.00
CA ILE A 380 -6.54 27.74 11.32
C ILE A 380 -7.52 28.64 12.08
N PHE A 381 -8.61 28.11 12.63
CA PHE A 381 -9.52 28.89 13.46
C PHE A 381 -8.85 29.41 14.74
N LEU A 382 -8.18 28.53 15.50
CA LEU A 382 -7.62 28.84 16.81
C LEU A 382 -6.39 29.74 16.75
N ASN A 383 -5.55 29.62 15.71
CA ASN A 383 -4.33 30.43 15.59
C ASN A 383 -4.50 31.70 14.76
N TRP A 384 -5.59 31.84 14.01
CA TRP A 384 -5.84 33.03 13.17
C TRP A 384 -6.92 33.95 13.71
N MET A 385 -7.68 33.50 14.72
CA MET A 385 -8.57 34.33 15.54
C MET A 385 -7.77 34.87 16.74
N PRO A 386 -7.91 36.15 17.11
CA PRO A 386 -7.32 36.68 18.34
C PRO A 386 -7.86 35.89 19.56
N GLY A 387 -6.98 35.57 20.51
CA GLY A 387 -7.39 35.01 21.80
C GLY A 387 -8.26 36.00 22.60
N ASP A 388 -9.17 35.45 23.41
CA ASP A 388 -10.25 36.16 24.14
C ASP A 388 -9.77 37.34 25.02
N ASP A 389 -8.48 37.43 25.34
CA ASP A 389 -7.93 38.45 26.24
C ASP A 389 -7.52 39.76 25.54
N THR A 390 -7.64 39.85 24.21
CA THR A 390 -7.36 41.10 23.47
C THR A 390 -8.65 41.78 23.02
N PRO A 391 -8.83 43.10 23.25
CA PRO A 391 -10.04 43.81 22.84
C PRO A 391 -10.26 43.58 21.35
N LEU A 392 -11.47 43.09 20.99
CA LEU A 392 -11.89 42.60 19.68
C LEU A 392 -11.47 43.55 18.53
N SER A 393 -10.24 43.44 18.06
CA SER A 393 -9.87 44.00 16.77
C SER A 393 -10.50 43.10 15.71
N THR A 394 -11.48 43.63 14.99
CA THR A 394 -12.18 42.89 13.95
C THR A 394 -11.15 42.31 12.98
N PRO A 395 -11.13 40.99 12.71
CA PRO A 395 -10.16 40.39 11.81
C PRO A 395 -10.21 41.10 10.46
N SER A 396 -9.04 41.42 9.91
CA SER A 396 -8.98 42.17 8.66
C SER A 396 -9.75 41.43 7.56
N ARG A 397 -10.51 42.17 6.74
CA ARG A 397 -11.33 41.59 5.65
C ARG A 397 -10.52 40.66 4.73
N ARG A 398 -9.20 40.92 4.58
CA ARG A 398 -8.29 40.07 3.79
C ARG A 398 -8.09 38.70 4.43
N ARG A 399 -7.83 38.63 5.74
CA ARG A 399 -7.70 37.36 6.47
C ARG A 399 -9.00 36.56 6.40
N LEU A 400 -10.16 37.20 6.60
CA LEU A 400 -11.42 36.47 6.50
C LEU A 400 -11.65 35.87 5.09
N ARG A 401 -11.31 36.62 4.03
CA ARG A 401 -11.44 36.14 2.65
C ARG A 401 -10.49 34.98 2.34
N THR A 402 -9.25 35.03 2.80
CA THR A 402 -8.28 33.94 2.57
C THR A 402 -8.67 32.68 3.36
N ALA A 403 -9.08 32.81 4.62
CA ALA A 403 -9.56 31.66 5.42
C ALA A 403 -10.77 30.98 4.76
N LYS A 404 -11.71 31.78 4.24
CA LYS A 404 -12.84 31.30 3.45
C LYS A 404 -12.38 30.57 2.18
N ALA A 405 -11.53 31.19 1.36
CA ALA A 405 -11.03 30.56 0.14
C ALA A 405 -10.31 29.22 0.41
N LEU A 406 -9.50 29.16 1.47
CA LEU A 406 -8.81 27.95 1.90
C LEU A 406 -9.79 26.86 2.33
N ALA A 407 -10.76 27.19 3.16
CA ALA A 407 -11.79 26.25 3.61
C ALA A 407 -12.62 25.71 2.44
N LEU A 408 -13.09 26.58 1.54
CA LEU A 408 -13.86 26.15 0.36
C LEU A 408 -13.04 25.26 -0.56
N SER A 409 -11.81 25.66 -0.88
CA SER A 409 -10.89 24.84 -1.68
C SER A 409 -10.74 23.46 -1.06
N TRP A 410 -10.51 23.40 0.25
CA TRP A 410 -10.36 22.14 0.99
C TRP A 410 -11.62 21.26 0.93
N TYR A 411 -12.81 21.84 1.12
CA TYR A 411 -14.07 21.09 1.04
C TYR A 411 -14.32 20.53 -0.37
N ILE A 412 -14.05 21.33 -1.41
CA ILE A 412 -14.16 20.88 -2.80
C ILE A 412 -13.20 19.72 -3.04
N TRP A 413 -11.95 19.85 -2.62
CA TRP A 413 -10.94 18.81 -2.75
C TRP A 413 -11.29 17.54 -1.97
N ALA A 414 -11.77 17.66 -0.74
CA ALA A 414 -12.21 16.50 0.05
C ALA A 414 -13.39 15.78 -0.61
N GLY A 415 -14.40 16.53 -1.08
CA GLY A 415 -15.54 15.98 -1.81
C GLY A 415 -15.13 15.29 -3.11
N LEU A 416 -14.23 15.91 -3.89
CA LEU A 416 -13.66 15.30 -5.08
C LEU A 416 -12.87 14.04 -4.75
N GLY A 417 -12.08 14.05 -3.67
CA GLY A 417 -11.35 12.88 -3.19
C GLY A 417 -12.27 11.71 -2.89
N TYR A 418 -13.39 11.94 -2.20
CA TYR A 418 -14.39 10.91 -1.93
C TYR A 418 -15.02 10.32 -3.21
N LEU A 419 -15.17 11.11 -4.27
CA LEU A 419 -15.68 10.59 -5.55
C LEU A 419 -14.58 9.94 -6.39
N MET A 420 -13.34 10.42 -6.27
CA MET A 420 -12.20 10.03 -7.07
C MET A 420 -11.60 8.69 -6.60
N TRP A 421 -11.61 8.39 -5.30
CA TRP A 421 -10.99 7.17 -4.77
C TRP A 421 -11.54 5.86 -5.37
N PRO A 422 -12.86 5.63 -5.46
CA PRO A 422 -13.40 4.44 -6.14
C PRO A 422 -13.01 4.39 -7.63
N ALA A 423 -12.98 5.53 -8.31
CA ALA A 423 -12.59 5.61 -9.71
C ALA A 423 -11.10 5.27 -9.91
N LEU A 424 -10.22 5.79 -9.06
CA LEU A 424 -8.78 5.46 -9.06
C LEU A 424 -8.54 3.99 -8.73
N PHE A 425 -9.30 3.42 -7.79
CA PHE A 425 -9.24 1.99 -7.49
C PHE A 425 -9.60 1.16 -8.73
N LEU A 426 -10.75 1.43 -9.37
CA LEU A 426 -11.17 0.73 -10.59
C LEU A 426 -10.17 0.93 -11.74
N TYR A 427 -9.63 2.14 -11.89
CA TYR A 427 -8.60 2.43 -12.89
C TYR A 427 -7.32 1.61 -12.62
N GLY A 428 -6.87 1.52 -11.37
CA GLY A 428 -5.72 0.72 -10.96
C GLY A 428 -5.92 -0.76 -11.26
N LEU A 429 -7.11 -1.30 -10.99
CA LEU A 429 -7.48 -2.68 -11.33
C LEU A 429 -7.41 -2.95 -12.84
N ILE A 430 -8.05 -2.09 -13.63
CA ILE A 430 -8.14 -2.25 -15.09
C ILE A 430 -6.76 -2.10 -15.73
N THR A 431 -5.98 -1.13 -15.30
CA THR A 431 -4.63 -0.91 -15.84
C THR A 431 -3.67 -2.03 -15.42
N GLY A 432 -3.72 -2.48 -14.16
CA GLY A 432 -2.95 -3.62 -13.68
C GLY A 432 -3.21 -4.89 -14.50
N GLU A 433 -4.47 -5.28 -14.70
CA GLU A 433 -4.79 -6.47 -15.48
C GLU A 433 -4.47 -6.32 -16.98
N LYS A 434 -4.61 -5.11 -17.54
CA LYS A 434 -4.15 -4.85 -18.92
C LYS A 434 -2.65 -5.04 -19.06
N GLU A 435 -1.87 -4.58 -18.08
CA GLU A 435 -0.42 -4.77 -18.06
C GLU A 435 -0.05 -6.24 -17.88
N PHE A 436 -0.69 -6.98 -16.96
CA PHE A 436 -0.45 -8.41 -16.79
C PHE A 436 -0.77 -9.20 -18.06
N LYS A 437 -1.89 -8.88 -18.73
CA LYS A 437 -2.25 -9.49 -20.01
C LYS A 437 -1.22 -9.15 -21.11
N ARG A 438 -0.70 -7.92 -21.14
CA ARG A 438 0.31 -7.50 -22.12
C ARG A 438 1.64 -8.20 -21.89
N LEU A 439 1.99 -8.48 -20.64
CA LEU A 439 3.22 -9.17 -20.30
C LEU A 439 3.12 -10.67 -20.57
N GLU A 440 1.94 -11.31 -20.53
CA GLU A 440 1.83 -12.78 -20.74
C GLU A 440 2.80 -13.57 -19.84
N LEU A 441 2.99 -13.11 -18.59
CA LEU A 441 3.89 -13.76 -17.64
C LEU A 441 3.44 -15.22 -17.43
N PRO A 442 4.37 -16.19 -17.43
CA PRO A 442 4.03 -17.58 -17.21
C PRO A 442 3.53 -17.74 -15.77
N GLU A 443 2.38 -18.39 -15.57
CA GLU A 443 1.83 -18.67 -14.25
C GLU A 443 2.18 -20.10 -13.84
N GLN A 444 2.51 -20.30 -12.55
CA GLN A 444 2.84 -21.60 -12.00
C GLN A 444 1.56 -22.45 -11.89
N GLY A 445 1.33 -23.26 -12.92
CA GLY A 445 0.27 -24.24 -12.96
C GLY A 445 -1.02 -23.78 -13.64
N THR A 446 -1.85 -24.74 -14.01
CA THR A 446 -3.12 -24.48 -14.68
C THR A 446 -4.16 -23.93 -13.68
N PRO A 447 -5.18 -23.20 -14.15
CA PRO A 447 -6.33 -22.77 -13.35
C PRO A 447 -7.04 -23.89 -12.56
N LEU A 448 -6.79 -25.15 -12.92
CA LEU A 448 -7.41 -26.33 -12.32
C LEU A 448 -6.60 -26.93 -11.16
N ASN A 449 -5.42 -26.38 -10.86
CA ASN A 449 -4.61 -26.87 -9.75
C ASN A 449 -5.30 -26.58 -8.40
N ALA A 450 -5.48 -27.60 -7.57
CA ALA A 450 -6.24 -27.50 -6.31
C ALA A 450 -5.73 -26.40 -5.36
N GLY A 451 -4.41 -26.13 -5.35
CA GLY A 451 -3.83 -25.04 -4.57
C GLY A 451 -4.39 -23.66 -4.93
N GLN A 452 -4.82 -23.45 -6.17
CA GLN A 452 -5.43 -22.20 -6.62
C GLN A 452 -6.90 -22.06 -6.17
N TRP A 453 -7.55 -23.12 -5.72
CA TRP A 453 -8.95 -23.06 -5.24
C TRP A 453 -9.05 -22.87 -3.73
N SER A 454 -7.97 -23.10 -2.97
CA SER A 454 -7.97 -22.99 -1.52
C SER A 454 -8.49 -21.64 -1.00
N PRO A 455 -8.06 -20.47 -1.52
CA PRO A 455 -8.59 -19.18 -1.08
C PRO A 455 -10.09 -19.01 -1.38
N TRP A 456 -10.58 -19.52 -2.52
CA TRP A 456 -12.00 -19.48 -2.88
C TRP A 456 -12.85 -20.30 -1.90
N VAL A 457 -12.40 -21.51 -1.57
CA VAL A 457 -13.06 -22.38 -0.61
C VAL A 457 -13.07 -21.73 0.77
N ASN A 458 -11.98 -21.10 1.21
CA ASN A 458 -11.90 -20.40 2.48
C ASN A 458 -12.88 -19.21 2.57
N VAL A 459 -12.99 -18.40 1.52
CA VAL A 459 -13.98 -17.31 1.46
C VAL A 459 -15.40 -17.88 1.47
N GLY A 460 -15.67 -18.91 0.68
CA GLY A 460 -16.98 -19.57 0.63
C GLY A 460 -17.41 -20.15 1.97
N LEU A 461 -16.52 -20.85 2.66
CA LEU A 461 -16.76 -21.37 4.01
C LEU A 461 -16.96 -20.25 5.03
N GLY A 462 -16.17 -19.19 4.96
CA GLY A 462 -16.36 -18.00 5.79
C GLY A 462 -17.77 -17.42 5.64
N LEU A 463 -18.22 -17.22 4.40
CA LEU A 463 -19.57 -16.72 4.09
C LEU A 463 -20.67 -17.68 4.55
N LEU A 464 -20.47 -18.99 4.40
CA LEU A 464 -21.41 -19.99 4.88
C LEU A 464 -21.58 -19.92 6.40
N VAL A 465 -20.47 -19.92 7.14
CA VAL A 465 -20.46 -19.81 8.61
C VAL A 465 -21.16 -18.52 9.05
N ALA A 466 -20.88 -17.41 8.38
CA ALA A 466 -21.51 -16.13 8.67
C ALA A 466 -23.03 -16.14 8.45
N THR A 467 -23.46 -16.79 7.37
CA THR A 467 -24.86 -16.92 6.99
C THR A 467 -25.59 -17.79 7.99
N VAL A 468 -25.02 -18.94 8.35
CA VAL A 468 -25.53 -19.83 9.41
C VAL A 468 -25.64 -19.06 10.73
N HIS A 469 -24.58 -18.39 11.16
CA HIS A 469 -24.60 -17.57 12.37
C HIS A 469 -25.72 -16.52 12.34
N ARG A 470 -25.93 -15.86 11.18
CA ARG A 470 -26.97 -14.86 10.99
C ARG A 470 -28.39 -15.44 11.06
N ILE A 471 -28.60 -16.63 10.51
CA ILE A 471 -29.90 -17.33 10.55
C ILE A 471 -30.26 -17.71 11.99
N PHE A 472 -29.31 -18.24 12.76
CA PHE A 472 -29.55 -18.69 14.13
C PHE A 472 -29.56 -17.55 15.15
N HIS A 473 -28.94 -16.40 14.85
CA HIS A 473 -28.91 -15.23 15.72
C HIS A 473 -29.49 -13.99 15.02
N PRO A 474 -30.81 -13.99 14.70
CA PRO A 474 -31.46 -12.89 14.01
C PRO A 474 -31.50 -11.61 14.86
N GLU A 475 -31.42 -11.75 16.19
CA GLU A 475 -31.49 -10.66 17.19
C GLU A 475 -30.35 -9.64 17.14
N SER A 476 -29.32 -9.83 16.32
CA SER A 476 -28.52 -8.68 15.92
C SER A 476 -29.41 -7.81 15.02
N LYS A 477 -30.31 -7.02 15.63
CA LYS A 477 -31.19 -6.06 14.96
C LYS A 477 -30.33 -5.38 13.92
N ALA A 478 -30.73 -5.44 12.66
CA ALA A 478 -30.05 -4.69 11.61
C ALA A 478 -30.04 -3.24 12.08
N HIS A 479 -28.91 -2.80 12.61
CA HIS A 479 -28.80 -1.43 13.07
C HIS A 479 -28.94 -0.60 11.82
N SER A 480 -30.09 0.05 11.71
CA SER A 480 -30.34 1.07 10.71
C SER A 480 -29.11 1.95 10.65
N ILE A 481 -28.57 2.15 9.43
CA ILE A 481 -27.37 2.97 9.21
C ILE A 481 -27.48 4.31 9.94
N TRP A 482 -28.69 4.87 10.01
CA TRP A 482 -29.06 6.08 10.74
C TRP A 482 -28.84 5.97 12.24
N VAL A 483 -29.43 4.96 12.88
CA VAL A 483 -29.28 4.70 14.33
C VAL A 483 -27.82 4.44 14.66
N GLN A 484 -27.13 3.68 13.82
CA GLN A 484 -25.72 3.39 14.01
C GLN A 484 -24.87 4.66 13.90
N GLN A 485 -25.26 5.61 13.03
CA GLN A 485 -24.59 6.91 12.85
C GLN A 485 -24.90 7.94 13.92
N GLY A 486 -25.85 7.66 14.83
CA GLY A 486 -26.38 8.70 15.71
C GLY A 486 -27.04 9.84 14.92
N VAL A 487 -27.31 9.63 13.63
CA VAL A 487 -27.94 10.62 12.75
C VAL A 487 -29.41 10.25 12.70
N LEU A 488 -30.25 11.15 13.18
CA LEU A 488 -31.70 11.02 13.02
C LEU A 488 -31.99 10.92 11.52
N ARG A 489 -32.64 9.82 11.13
CA ARG A 489 -33.13 9.68 9.76
C ARG A 489 -34.04 10.86 9.48
N SER A 490 -33.67 11.72 8.53
CA SER A 490 -34.54 12.82 8.12
C SER A 490 -35.85 12.21 7.63
N THR A 491 -36.91 12.41 8.40
CA THR A 491 -38.27 11.99 8.06
C THR A 491 -38.87 12.89 6.98
N GLU A 492 -38.31 14.09 6.78
CA GLU A 492 -38.84 15.12 5.89
C GLU A 492 -38.22 15.09 4.48
N ALA A 493 -36.99 14.59 4.33
CA ALA A 493 -36.33 14.56 3.02
C ALA A 493 -36.90 13.43 2.14
N LYS A 494 -37.63 13.78 1.09
CA LYS A 494 -37.98 12.83 0.02
C LYS A 494 -36.70 12.27 -0.60
N ARG A 495 -36.54 10.95 -0.58
CA ARG A 495 -35.44 10.25 -1.27
C ARG A 495 -35.49 10.60 -2.77
N PRO A 496 -34.40 11.13 -3.37
CA PRO A 496 -34.28 11.32 -4.79
C PRO A 496 -34.45 9.99 -5.48
N TRP A 497 -35.23 9.98 -6.55
CA TRP A 497 -35.54 8.78 -7.31
C TRP A 497 -34.26 8.09 -7.80
N TRP A 498 -33.20 8.80 -8.17
CA TRP A 498 -31.94 8.17 -8.61
C TRP A 498 -31.19 7.38 -7.51
N VAL A 499 -31.66 7.40 -6.25
CA VAL A 499 -31.09 6.69 -5.10
C VAL A 499 -31.83 5.36 -4.80
N PHE A 500 -32.69 4.88 -5.70
CA PHE A 500 -33.56 3.71 -5.45
C PHE A 500 -32.80 2.48 -4.93
N GLY A 501 -33.20 1.99 -3.75
CA GLY A 501 -32.69 0.75 -3.15
C GLY A 501 -31.31 0.83 -2.49
N TRP A 502 -30.59 1.94 -2.62
CA TRP A 502 -29.30 2.18 -1.95
C TRP A 502 -29.49 3.12 -0.75
N GLU A 503 -29.88 2.56 0.40
CA GLU A 503 -29.86 3.27 1.69
C GLU A 503 -28.49 3.92 1.94
N GLU A 504 -27.42 3.33 1.39
CA GLU A 504 -26.05 3.83 1.46
C GLU A 504 -25.87 5.14 0.70
N ALA A 505 -26.28 5.19 -0.57
CA ALA A 505 -26.22 6.41 -1.34
C ALA A 505 -27.14 7.49 -0.74
N TRP A 506 -28.24 7.08 -0.11
CA TRP A 506 -29.11 8.00 0.62
C TRP A 506 -28.42 8.59 1.85
N TYR A 507 -27.78 7.74 2.65
CA TYR A 507 -26.97 8.19 3.78
C TYR A 507 -25.86 9.14 3.33
N TRP A 508 -25.06 8.76 2.32
CA TRP A 508 -23.98 9.60 1.81
C TRP A 508 -24.49 10.93 1.26
N TYR A 509 -25.59 10.91 0.52
CA TYR A 509 -26.25 12.14 0.08
C TYR A 509 -26.62 13.02 1.27
N THR A 510 -27.29 12.49 2.30
CA THR A 510 -27.68 13.29 3.47
C THR A 510 -26.49 13.78 4.28
N PHE A 511 -25.42 12.98 4.38
CA PHE A 511 -24.19 13.36 5.07
C PHE A 511 -23.47 14.49 4.32
N VAL A 512 -23.20 14.31 3.03
CA VAL A 512 -22.55 15.33 2.18
C VAL A 512 -23.41 16.58 2.08
N HIS A 513 -24.73 16.43 1.96
CA HIS A 513 -25.66 17.55 1.96
C HIS A 513 -25.67 18.27 3.31
N GLY A 514 -25.64 17.56 4.44
CA GLY A 514 -25.55 18.14 5.78
C GLY A 514 -24.27 18.96 5.95
N GLU A 515 -23.12 18.36 5.63
CA GLU A 515 -21.82 19.04 5.64
C GLU A 515 -21.79 20.26 4.71
N TRP A 516 -22.42 20.17 3.54
CA TRP A 516 -22.56 21.29 2.61
C TRP A 516 -23.42 22.42 3.18
N VAL A 517 -24.58 22.09 3.78
CA VAL A 517 -25.46 23.07 4.42
C VAL A 517 -24.74 23.74 5.59
N ASP A 518 -23.99 22.99 6.39
CA ASP A 518 -23.18 23.52 7.48
C ASP A 518 -22.07 24.44 6.96
N LEU A 519 -21.38 24.04 5.88
CA LEU A 519 -20.40 24.87 5.20
C LEU A 519 -21.02 26.17 4.68
N VAL A 520 -22.18 26.11 4.02
CA VAL A 520 -22.89 27.29 3.50
C VAL A 520 -23.36 28.19 4.65
N THR A 521 -23.86 27.61 5.73
CA THR A 521 -24.31 28.35 6.93
C THR A 521 -23.14 29.06 7.60
N TRP A 522 -22.02 28.34 7.76
CA TRP A 522 -20.76 28.90 8.21
C TRP A 522 -20.24 29.99 7.26
N TRP A 523 -20.33 29.77 5.95
CA TRP A 523 -19.88 30.73 4.94
C TRP A 523 -20.63 32.05 5.04
N LYS A 524 -21.95 31.97 5.26
CA LYS A 524 -22.82 33.13 5.45
C LYS A 524 -22.52 33.82 6.78
N ASN A 525 -22.36 33.06 7.88
CA ASN A 525 -22.21 33.61 9.23
C ASN A 525 -21.16 32.85 10.07
N PRO A 526 -19.85 33.09 9.86
CA PRO A 526 -18.79 32.27 10.47
C PRO A 526 -18.73 32.41 12.01
N MET A 527 -19.09 33.58 12.55
CA MET A 527 -19.09 33.85 14.00
C MET A 527 -20.24 33.17 14.75
N ARG A 528 -21.43 33.02 14.14
CA ARG A 528 -22.57 32.34 14.78
C ARG A 528 -22.44 30.82 14.77
N ALA A 529 -21.85 30.27 13.70
CA ALA A 529 -21.72 28.82 13.54
C ALA A 529 -20.71 28.19 14.52
N SER A 530 -19.63 28.89 14.88
CA SER A 530 -18.66 28.39 15.88
C SER A 530 -19.26 28.38 17.29
N TRP A 531 -20.05 29.40 17.64
CA TRP A 531 -20.74 29.50 18.92
C TRP A 531 -21.80 28.42 19.12
N ALA A 532 -22.62 28.15 18.11
CA ALA A 532 -23.65 27.10 18.19
C ALA A 532 -23.03 25.71 18.42
N ARG A 533 -21.90 25.41 17.76
CA ARG A 533 -21.16 24.15 17.95
C ARG A 533 -20.61 24.00 19.36
N LYS A 534 -20.03 25.07 19.93
CA LYS A 534 -19.52 25.09 21.31
C LYS A 534 -20.65 24.86 22.33
N ILE A 535 -21.83 25.43 22.09
CA ILE A 535 -23.01 25.23 22.94
C ILE A 535 -23.53 23.79 22.85
N MET A 536 -23.60 23.19 21.65
CA MET A 536 -24.04 21.80 21.49
C MET A 536 -23.05 20.79 22.09
N SER A 537 -21.74 21.02 21.92
CA SER A 537 -20.69 20.22 22.56
C SER A 537 -20.84 20.21 24.08
N ASN A 538 -21.02 21.37 24.70
CA ASN A 538 -21.22 21.48 26.15
C ASN A 538 -22.53 20.85 26.64
N ARG A 539 -23.52 20.67 25.76
CA ARG A 539 -24.81 20.07 26.14
C ARG A 539 -24.74 18.54 26.15
N ASN A 540 -23.96 17.94 25.26
CA ASN A 540 -23.78 16.49 25.18
C ASN A 540 -22.77 15.92 26.19
N GLU A 541 -21.95 16.76 26.83
CA GLU A 541 -21.11 16.33 27.96
C GLU A 541 -21.88 16.28 29.29
N ASN A 542 -23.07 16.88 29.34
CA ASN A 542 -23.93 16.94 30.53
C ASN A 542 -25.11 15.96 30.48
N ILE A 543 -25.17 15.09 29.47
CA ILE A 543 -26.14 13.99 29.30
C ILE A 543 -25.33 12.70 29.20
#